data_AF-A0A2Z5YYE2-F1
#
_entry.id   AF-A0A2Z5YYE2-F1
#
_cell.length_a   1.000
_cell.length_b   1.000
_cell.length_c   1.000
_cell.angle_alpha   90.00
_cell.angle_beta   90.00
_cell.angle_gamma   90.00
#
_symmetry.space_group_name_H-M   'P 1'
#
loop_
_entity.id
_entity.type
_entity.pdbx_description
1 polymer ?
#
loop_
_entity_poly.entity_id
_entity_poly.type
_entity_poly.pdbx_seq_one_letter_code
_entity_poly.pdbx_strand_id
1 'polypeptide(L)'
;MDVIVSRSRTPGTASTYHYRALVPLAEVAARRRPRCVVIQAQIGNGRVPSTRIADVVAPATWYERELATPLGLAARLNLVARRIEALIIHTVFPEMTARLPPLMLALDFDPGEASYRVAVADLNAAFDRFAPGIDTLMAADLGLYQGCDLRAA
;
A
#
# COMPACT_ATOMS: atom_id res chain seq x y z
N MET A 1 6.81 -4.04 10.07
CA MET A 1 5.57 -4.73 9.63
C MET A 1 5.76 -5.17 8.19
N ASP A 2 5.08 -6.23 7.77
CA ASP A 2 5.16 -6.71 6.39
C ASP A 2 4.05 -6.14 5.49
N VAL A 3 4.38 -5.92 4.21
CA VAL A 3 3.46 -5.52 3.16
C VAL A 3 3.62 -6.45 1.96
N ILE A 4 2.50 -6.89 1.39
CA ILE A 4 2.46 -7.64 0.14
C ILE A 4 2.33 -6.64 -1.00
N VAL A 5 3.28 -6.65 -1.91
CA VAL A 5 3.29 -5.78 -3.09
C VAL A 5 3.15 -6.66 -4.32
N SER A 6 2.21 -6.34 -5.19
CA SER A 6 1.94 -7.18 -6.37
C SER A 6 1.78 -6.35 -7.64
N ARG A 7 2.23 -6.93 -8.74
CA ARG A 7 1.98 -6.51 -10.12
C ARG A 7 1.17 -7.62 -10.80
N SER A 8 -0.08 -7.31 -11.15
CA SER A 8 -0.98 -8.23 -11.85
C SER A 8 -1.31 -7.67 -13.23
N ARG A 9 -1.42 -8.54 -14.23
CA ARG A 9 -1.75 -8.15 -15.61
C ARG A 9 -3.26 -8.01 -15.75
N THR A 10 -3.71 -6.97 -16.45
CA THR A 10 -5.11 -6.88 -16.86
C THR A 10 -5.34 -7.77 -18.09
N PRO A 11 -6.28 -8.73 -18.04
CA PRO A 11 -6.60 -9.55 -19.21
C PRO A 11 -7.12 -8.70 -20.38
N GLY A 12 -6.72 -9.05 -21.60
CA GLY A 12 -7.25 -8.44 -22.83
C GLY A 12 -6.57 -7.15 -23.29
N THR A 13 -5.62 -6.60 -22.53
CA THR A 13 -4.82 -5.43 -22.93
C THR A 13 -3.34 -5.79 -22.96
N ALA A 14 -2.65 -5.48 -24.07
CA ALA A 14 -1.20 -5.64 -24.12
C ALA A 14 -0.53 -4.77 -23.04
N SER A 15 0.36 -5.39 -22.25
CA SER A 15 1.26 -4.76 -21.30
C SER A 15 0.66 -3.72 -20.33
N THR A 16 -0.59 -3.90 -19.90
CA THR A 16 -1.21 -3.06 -18.88
C THR A 16 -1.27 -3.80 -17.55
N TYR A 17 -0.72 -3.17 -16.51
CA TYR A 17 -0.57 -3.77 -15.18
C TYR A 17 -1.25 -2.94 -14.11
N HIS A 18 -1.72 -3.63 -13.08
CA HIS A 18 -2.21 -3.06 -11.85
C HIS A 18 -1.21 -3.36 -10.74
N TYR A 19 -0.78 -2.31 -10.05
CA TYR A 19 0.14 -2.40 -8.93
C TYR A 19 -0.62 -2.13 -7.64
N ARG A 20 -0.34 -2.92 -6.60
CA ARG A 20 -0.95 -2.77 -5.28
C ARG A 20 0.04 -3.01 -4.18
N ALA A 21 -0.14 -2.33 -3.05
CA ALA A 21 0.45 -2.72 -1.78
C ALA A 21 -0.64 -2.95 -0.73
N LEU A 22 -0.66 -4.14 -0.15
CA LEU A 22 -1.65 -4.58 0.83
C LEU A 22 -0.96 -5.06 2.10
N VAL A 23 -1.53 -4.71 3.25
CA VAL A 23 -1.01 -5.13 4.56
C VAL A 23 -1.71 -6.42 4.97
N PRO A 24 -1.01 -7.54 5.24
CA PRO A 24 -1.62 -8.73 5.82
C PRO A 24 -2.37 -8.42 7.12
N LEU A 25 -3.57 -8.97 7.33
CA LEU A 25 -4.36 -8.71 8.54
C LEU A 25 -3.64 -9.10 9.83
N ALA A 26 -2.71 -10.06 9.76
CA ALA A 26 -1.87 -10.45 10.89
C ALA A 26 -0.99 -9.29 11.41
N GLU A 27 -0.56 -8.39 10.52
CA GLU A 27 0.27 -7.21 10.83
C GLU A 27 -0.57 -6.02 11.34
N VAL A 28 -1.89 -6.06 11.14
CA VAL A 28 -2.80 -5.01 11.59
C VAL A 28 -3.09 -5.20 13.08
N ALA A 29 -3.03 -4.11 13.85
CA ALA A 29 -3.34 -4.12 15.27
C ALA A 29 -4.73 -4.73 15.54
N ALA A 30 -4.82 -5.66 16.50
CA ALA A 30 -5.99 -6.51 16.71
C ALA A 30 -7.31 -5.73 16.84
N ARG A 31 -7.30 -4.61 17.57
CA ARG A 31 -8.47 -3.72 17.77
C ARG A 31 -9.02 -3.09 16.48
N ARG A 32 -8.22 -3.06 15.41
CA ARG A 32 -8.56 -2.43 14.13
C ARG A 32 -9.07 -3.42 13.09
N ARG A 33 -8.62 -4.69 13.15
CA ARG A 33 -8.96 -5.74 12.18
C ARG A 33 -10.46 -5.84 11.85
N PRO A 34 -11.41 -5.75 12.81
CA PRO A 34 -12.84 -5.83 12.50
C PRO A 34 -13.37 -4.66 11.67
N ARG A 35 -12.61 -3.56 11.57
CA ARG A 35 -12.99 -2.32 10.86
C ARG A 35 -12.31 -2.19 9.50
N CYS A 36 -11.42 -3.12 9.15
CA CYS A 36 -10.67 -3.12 7.91
C CYS A 36 -11.42 -3.86 6.82
N VAL A 37 -11.35 -3.39 5.58
CA VAL A 37 -11.84 -4.16 4.44
C VAL A 37 -10.89 -5.32 4.18
N VAL A 38 -11.41 -6.54 4.13
CA VAL A 38 -10.60 -7.74 3.88
C VAL A 38 -10.52 -8.01 2.37
N ILE A 39 -9.29 -8.08 1.87
CA ILE A 39 -8.93 -8.36 0.48
C ILE A 39 -8.01 -9.59 0.48
N GLN A 40 -8.29 -10.56 -0.37
CA GLN A 40 -7.45 -11.75 -0.52
C GLN A 40 -6.29 -11.45 -1.48
N ALA A 41 -5.14 -11.04 -0.93
CA ALA A 41 -3.93 -10.77 -1.73
C ALA A 41 -3.36 -12.09 -2.25
N GLN A 42 -3.01 -12.15 -3.54
CA GLN A 42 -2.25 -13.28 -4.08
C GLN A 42 -0.78 -13.12 -3.72
N ILE A 43 -0.16 -14.20 -3.24
CA ILE A 43 1.29 -14.27 -3.03
C ILE A 43 1.76 -15.69 -3.30
N GLY A 44 2.62 -15.86 -4.32
CA GLY A 44 2.92 -17.18 -4.88
C GLY A 44 1.64 -17.92 -5.28
N ASN A 45 1.52 -19.19 -4.87
CA ASN A 45 0.32 -20.00 -5.10
C ASN A 45 -0.78 -19.83 -4.01
N GLY A 46 -0.57 -18.92 -3.06
CA GLY A 46 -1.42 -18.75 -1.89
C GLY A 46 -2.25 -17.46 -1.89
N ARG A 47 -3.22 -17.41 -0.97
CA ARG A 47 -4.01 -16.21 -0.67
C ARG A 47 -3.82 -15.81 0.77
N VAL A 48 -3.54 -14.53 1.01
CA VAL A 48 -3.37 -13.98 2.35
C VAL A 48 -4.42 -12.90 2.61
N PRO A 49 -5.23 -13.02 3.68
CA PRO A 49 -6.18 -12.01 4.05
C PRO A 49 -5.43 -10.73 4.42
N SER A 50 -5.69 -9.67 3.67
CA SER A 50 -4.96 -8.41 3.72
C SER A 50 -5.93 -7.23 3.66
N THR A 51 -5.43 -6.02 3.88
CA THR A 51 -6.22 -4.79 3.82
C THR A 51 -5.45 -3.66 3.16
N ARG A 52 -6.13 -2.54 2.87
CA ARG A 52 -5.52 -1.38 2.21
C ARG A 52 -4.66 -0.61 3.20
N ILE A 53 -3.59 0.01 2.72
CA ILE A 53 -2.75 0.91 3.53
C ILE A 53 -3.59 2.00 4.22
N ALA A 54 -4.62 2.52 3.53
CA ALA A 54 -5.52 3.51 4.11
C ALA A 54 -6.20 3.04 5.42
N ASP A 55 -6.65 1.79 5.48
CA ASP A 55 -7.32 1.23 6.67
C ASP A 55 -6.34 1.07 7.86
N VAL A 56 -5.06 0.86 7.56
CA VAL A 56 -4.01 0.71 8.58
C VAL A 56 -3.53 2.07 9.08
N VAL A 57 -3.28 3.00 8.16
CA VAL A 57 -2.77 4.36 8.45
C VAL A 57 -3.80 5.21 9.19
N ALA A 58 -5.09 5.00 8.93
CA ALA A 58 -6.16 5.81 9.48
C ALA A 58 -5.99 6.13 10.98
N PRO A 59 -6.16 7.39 11.42
CA PRO A 59 -6.08 7.72 12.84
C PRO A 59 -7.20 7.01 13.62
N ALA A 60 -7.08 6.90 14.95
CA ALA A 60 -8.12 6.23 15.75
C ALA A 60 -9.51 6.88 15.57
N THR A 61 -9.51 8.21 15.46
CA THR A 61 -10.68 9.07 15.23
C THR A 61 -11.36 8.84 13.89
N TRP A 62 -10.73 8.16 12.93
CA TRP A 62 -11.33 7.83 11.64
C TRP A 62 -12.60 6.99 11.76
N TYR A 63 -12.64 6.11 12.77
CA TYR A 63 -13.76 5.22 13.00
C TYR A 63 -14.85 5.84 13.87
N GLU A 64 -14.62 7.04 14.39
CA GLU A 64 -15.59 7.83 15.15
C GLU A 64 -16.45 8.59 14.11
N ARG A 65 -17.60 8.00 13.77
CA ARG A 65 -18.49 8.35 12.63
C ARG A 65 -18.92 9.81 12.55
N GLU A 66 -18.77 10.61 13.61
CA GLU A 66 -19.28 11.99 13.67
C GLU A 66 -18.28 13.06 13.15
N LEU A 67 -17.00 12.72 12.94
CA LEU A 67 -15.95 13.74 12.67
C LEU A 67 -15.24 13.63 11.32
N ALA A 68 -15.38 12.52 10.57
CA ALA A 68 -14.54 12.25 9.40
C ALA A 68 -14.89 13.07 8.13
N THR A 69 -16.15 13.48 7.99
CA THR A 69 -16.67 14.12 6.76
C THR A 69 -16.50 15.65 6.71
N PRO A 70 -16.69 16.42 7.80
CA PRO A 70 -16.67 17.90 7.73
C PRO A 70 -15.28 18.53 7.49
N LEU A 71 -14.17 17.81 7.75
CA LEU A 71 -12.82 18.38 7.80
C LEU A 71 -11.88 17.90 6.68
N GLY A 72 -12.40 17.23 5.65
CA GLY A 72 -11.57 16.72 4.54
C GLY A 72 -10.60 15.60 4.96
N LEU A 73 -10.79 14.99 6.13
CA LEU A 73 -9.94 13.92 6.65
C LEU A 73 -9.87 12.73 5.69
N ALA A 74 -11.00 12.36 5.07
CA ALA A 74 -11.05 11.29 4.08
C ALA A 74 -10.12 11.52 2.88
N ALA A 75 -10.12 12.75 2.34
CA ALA A 75 -9.28 13.12 1.20
C ALA A 75 -7.80 13.12 1.60
N ARG A 76 -7.46 13.69 2.76
CA ARG A 76 -6.09 13.70 3.29
C ARG A 76 -5.58 12.30 3.59
N LEU A 77 -6.40 11.45 4.22
CA LEU A 77 -6.06 10.05 4.50
C LEU A 77 -5.80 9.29 3.19
N ASN A 78 -6.66 9.46 2.18
CA ASN A 78 -6.47 8.83 0.89
C ASN A 78 -5.17 9.29 0.21
N LEU A 79 -4.85 10.59 0.26
CA LEU A 79 -3.61 11.12 -0.29
C LEU A 79 -2.38 10.53 0.41
N VAL A 80 -2.37 10.53 1.76
CA VAL A 80 -1.28 9.97 2.56
C VAL A 80 -1.10 8.49 2.25
N ALA A 81 -2.19 7.71 2.29
CA ALA A 81 -2.16 6.28 2.02
C ALA A 81 -1.65 5.96 0.61
N ARG A 82 -2.14 6.67 -0.41
CA ARG A 82 -1.68 6.47 -1.79
C ARG A 82 -0.23 6.87 -1.97
N ARG A 83 0.25 7.94 -1.32
CA ARG A 83 1.66 8.33 -1.41
C ARG A 83 2.58 7.29 -0.75
N ILE A 84 2.19 6.75 0.41
CA ILE A 84 2.90 5.63 1.05
C ILE A 84 2.89 4.39 0.15
N GLU A 85 1.74 4.05 -0.43
CA GLU A 85 1.59 2.94 -1.37
C GLU A 85 2.50 3.10 -2.58
N ALA A 86 2.59 4.29 -3.19
CA ALA A 86 3.49 4.56 -4.30
C ALA A 86 4.96 4.36 -3.94
N LEU A 87 5.40 4.83 -2.77
CA LEU A 87 6.79 4.65 -2.31
C LEU A 87 7.14 3.17 -2.12
N ILE A 88 6.22 2.40 -1.52
CA ILE A 88 6.39 0.96 -1.34
C ILE A 88 6.44 0.24 -2.70
N ILE A 89 5.48 0.54 -3.60
CA ILE A 89 5.42 -0.07 -4.93
C ILE A 89 6.68 0.27 -5.73
N HIS A 90 7.08 1.54 -5.80
CA HIS A 90 8.27 1.97 -6.55
C HIS A 90 9.54 1.29 -6.05
N THR A 91 9.66 1.04 -4.75
CA THR A 91 10.81 0.33 -4.18
C THR A 91 10.91 -1.13 -4.68
N VAL A 92 9.77 -1.79 -4.88
CA VAL A 92 9.71 -3.19 -5.35
C VAL A 92 9.68 -3.30 -6.87
N PHE A 93 9.02 -2.35 -7.53
CA PHE A 93 8.79 -2.26 -8.96
C PHE A 93 9.24 -0.88 -9.47
N PRO A 94 10.55 -0.71 -9.76
CA PRO A 94 11.11 0.60 -10.12
C PRO A 94 10.50 1.23 -11.37
N GLU A 95 9.88 0.43 -12.25
CA GLU A 95 9.14 0.91 -13.42
C GLU A 95 7.90 1.75 -13.07
N MET A 96 7.35 1.59 -11.87
CA MET A 96 6.29 2.45 -11.35
C MET A 96 6.94 3.74 -10.82
N THR A 97 6.93 4.81 -11.62
CA THR A 97 7.55 6.11 -11.26
C THR A 97 6.55 7.19 -10.86
N ALA A 98 5.25 6.90 -10.97
CA ALA A 98 4.20 7.86 -10.67
C ALA A 98 4.17 8.21 -9.17
N ARG A 99 3.98 9.51 -8.86
CA ARG A 99 3.93 10.00 -7.47
C ARG A 99 2.83 9.33 -6.64
N LEU A 100 1.74 8.94 -7.28
CA LEU A 100 0.62 8.18 -6.72
C LEU A 100 0.36 6.95 -7.60
N PRO A 101 -0.11 5.81 -7.04
CA PRO A 101 -0.36 4.59 -7.79
C PRO A 101 -1.44 4.82 -8.84
N PRO A 102 -1.14 4.70 -10.14
CA PRO A 102 -2.17 4.77 -11.15
C PRO A 102 -3.10 3.56 -11.00
N LEU A 103 -4.34 3.68 -11.47
CA LEU A 103 -5.26 2.54 -11.50
C LEU A 103 -4.70 1.41 -12.37
N MET A 104 -4.09 1.78 -13.49
CA MET A 104 -3.42 0.90 -14.42
C MET A 104 -2.22 1.64 -15.01
N LEU A 105 -1.13 0.91 -15.26
CA LEU A 105 0.07 1.41 -15.90
C LEU A 105 0.34 0.59 -17.16
N ALA A 106 0.42 1.26 -18.31
CA ALA A 106 0.88 0.65 -19.54
C ALA A 106 2.41 0.66 -19.58
N LEU A 107 3.01 -0.45 -19.98
CA LEU A 107 4.45 -0.61 -20.14
C LEU A 107 4.78 -0.98 -21.58
N ASP A 108 5.97 -0.60 -22.03
CA ASP A 108 6.49 -0.95 -23.37
C ASP A 108 7.09 -2.37 -23.43
N PHE A 109 7.11 -3.08 -22.28
CA PHE A 109 7.62 -4.44 -22.13
C PHE A 109 6.67 -5.28 -21.27
N ASP A 110 6.80 -6.61 -21.34
CA ASP A 110 6.02 -7.55 -20.54
C ASP A 110 6.89 -8.14 -19.42
N PRO A 111 6.90 -7.53 -18.22
CA PRO A 111 7.65 -8.10 -17.10
C PRO A 111 6.95 -9.28 -16.41
N GLY A 112 5.77 -9.69 -16.87
CA GLY A 112 4.96 -10.73 -16.24
C GLY A 112 4.32 -10.31 -14.91
N GLU A 113 3.58 -11.22 -14.29
CA GLU A 113 3.02 -10.99 -12.95
C GLU A 113 4.06 -11.28 -11.86
N ALA A 114 3.98 -10.56 -10.75
CA ALA A 114 4.88 -10.78 -9.61
C ALA A 114 4.23 -10.35 -8.30
N SER A 115 4.64 -10.99 -7.21
CA SER A 115 4.21 -10.64 -5.85
C SER A 115 5.38 -10.82 -4.89
N TYR A 116 5.62 -9.83 -4.03
CA TYR A 116 6.70 -9.85 -3.05
C TYR A 116 6.18 -9.47 -1.68
N ARG A 117 6.89 -9.92 -0.65
CA ARG A 117 6.74 -9.40 0.70
C ARG A 117 7.91 -8.48 1.02
N VAL A 118 7.60 -7.30 1.54
CA VAL A 118 8.59 -6.30 1.94
C VAL A 118 8.31 -5.81 3.36
N ALA A 119 9.37 -5.66 4.15
CA ALA A 119 9.28 -5.09 5.48
C ALA A 119 9.28 -3.56 5.41
N VAL A 120 8.40 -2.92 6.17
CA VAL A 120 8.27 -1.47 6.30
C VAL A 120 8.12 -1.06 7.77
N ALA A 121 8.31 0.23 8.04
CA ALA A 121 7.99 0.84 9.32
C ALA A 121 6.52 0.62 9.70
N ASP A 122 6.22 0.57 11.00
CA ASP A 122 4.84 0.40 11.46
C ASP A 122 3.93 1.55 10.98
N LEU A 123 2.86 1.18 10.28
CA LEU A 123 1.86 2.07 9.70
C LEU A 123 0.57 2.13 10.53
N ASN A 124 0.43 1.33 11.60
CA ASN A 124 -0.78 1.31 12.41
C ASN A 124 -1.04 2.69 13.04
N ALA A 125 -2.16 3.32 12.66
CA ALA A 125 -2.53 4.68 13.09
C ALA A 125 -1.47 5.76 12.76
N ALA A 126 -0.66 5.56 11.72
CA ALA A 126 0.45 6.45 11.40
C ALA A 126 0.06 7.74 10.65
N PHE A 127 -1.24 8.04 10.49
CA PHE A 127 -1.70 9.22 9.76
C PHE A 127 -1.07 10.52 10.29
N ASP A 128 -1.17 10.78 11.59
CA ASP A 128 -0.67 12.04 12.18
C ASP A 128 0.85 12.17 12.09
N ARG A 129 1.57 11.05 11.97
CA ARG A 129 3.02 11.02 11.75
C ARG A 129 3.39 11.48 10.34
N PHE A 130 2.67 11.02 9.31
CA PHE A 130 3.04 11.24 7.91
C PHE A 130 2.31 12.41 7.25
N ALA A 131 1.09 12.72 7.68
CA ALA A 131 0.27 13.77 7.08
C ALA A 131 0.93 15.17 7.06
N PRO A 132 1.66 15.61 8.10
CA PRO A 132 2.30 16.92 8.08
C PRO A 132 3.45 17.05 7.07
N GLY A 133 4.15 15.94 6.77
CA GLY A 133 5.34 15.89 5.93
C GLY A 133 5.15 15.14 4.62
N ILE A 134 3.92 15.01 4.13
CA ILE A 134 3.61 14.08 3.03
C ILE A 134 4.33 14.43 1.72
N ASP A 135 4.60 15.71 1.50
CA ASP A 135 5.28 16.18 0.29
C ASP A 135 6.78 15.85 0.28
N THR A 136 7.40 15.75 1.46
CA THR A 136 8.81 15.42 1.65
C THR A 136 9.05 13.95 2.00
N LEU A 137 7.98 13.16 2.12
CA LEU A 137 8.07 11.74 2.48
C LEU A 137 8.84 10.94 1.43
N MET A 138 9.84 10.21 1.91
CA MET A 138 10.74 9.35 1.13
C MET A 138 10.58 7.88 1.54
N ALA A 139 11.09 6.97 0.70
CA ALA A 139 11.10 5.53 0.99
C ALA A 139 11.85 5.21 2.30
N ALA A 140 12.97 5.90 2.57
CA ALA A 140 13.76 5.72 3.78
C ALA A 140 12.97 6.00 5.08
N ASP A 141 12.01 6.94 5.05
CA ASP A 141 11.14 7.24 6.20
C ASP A 141 10.20 6.07 6.54
N LEU A 142 9.95 5.20 5.56
CA LEU A 142 9.21 3.95 5.70
C LEU A 142 10.12 2.76 6.02
N GLY A 143 11.41 2.99 6.27
CA GLY A 143 12.40 1.92 6.50
C GLY A 143 12.72 1.11 5.25
N LEU A 144 12.39 1.62 4.06
CA LEU A 144 12.70 1.01 2.78
C LEU A 144 14.09 1.46 2.32
N TYR A 145 15.00 0.51 2.13
CA TYR A 145 16.34 0.74 1.61
C TYR A 145 16.53 -0.02 0.29
N GLN A 146 17.39 0.47 -0.59
CA GLN A 146 17.77 -0.27 -1.79
C GLN A 146 18.39 -1.62 -1.38
N GLY A 147 17.85 -2.71 -1.92
CA GLY A 147 18.26 -4.06 -1.55
C GLY A 147 17.57 -4.64 -0.31
N CYS A 148 16.43 -4.07 0.14
CA CYS A 148 15.56 -4.74 1.12
C CYS A 148 15.36 -6.21 0.73
N ASP A 149 15.41 -7.12 1.71
CA ASP A 149 15.17 -8.55 1.53
C ASP A 149 13.79 -8.79 0.92
N LEU A 150 13.72 -8.78 -0.41
CA LEU A 150 12.54 -9.16 -1.16
C LEU A 150 12.42 -10.66 -1.03
N ARG A 151 11.53 -11.11 -0.16
CA ARG A 151 11.19 -12.52 -0.08
C ARG A 151 10.25 -12.81 -1.24
N ALA A 152 10.84 -13.34 -2.32
CA ALA A 152 10.08 -14.00 -3.38
C ALA A 152 9.32 -15.18 -2.75
N ALA A 153 8.05 -15.32 -3.15
CA ALA A 153 7.19 -16.42 -2.72
C ALA A 153 7.10 -17.47 -3.82
#